data_AF-A0ABC9V1Y7-F1
#
_entry.id   AF-A0ABC9V1Y7-F1
#
_cell.length_a   1.000
_cell.length_b   1.000
_cell.length_c   1.000
_cell.angle_alpha   90.00
_cell.angle_beta   90.00
_cell.angle_gamma   90.00
#
_symmetry.space_group_name_H-M   'P 1'
#
loop_
_entity.id
_entity.type
_entity.pdbx_description
1 polymer ?
#
loop_
_entity_poly.entity_id
_entity_poly.type
_entity_poly.pdbx_seq_one_letter_code
_entity_poly.pdbx_strand_id
1 'polypeptide(L)'
;MILYVCSYVVRNPFFSEKRIDVKKMGWGKLSNIIKDIFSFGGSVIIHKTDADYSEESGRLAYDDIDSYSMVCDSRYGYLFGCSISENEEYPEGIYLRLVNRKAKNPEEVYIFEPHEDEWQAKYVNQDLELALKLFKDIYEHGELSFESKTIFE
;
A
#
# COMPACT_ATOMS: atom_id res chain seq x y z
N MET A 1 -19.98 -6.33 -6.02
CA MET A 1 -18.99 -6.57 -7.12
C MET A 1 -17.59 -6.23 -6.61
N ILE A 2 -16.62 -7.15 -6.73
CA ILE A 2 -15.25 -6.87 -6.28
C ILE A 2 -14.56 -5.86 -7.19
N LEU A 3 -14.07 -4.77 -6.60
CA LEU A 3 -13.25 -3.76 -7.23
C LEU A 3 -11.92 -3.59 -6.48
N TYR A 4 -10.91 -3.11 -7.19
CA TYR A 4 -9.65 -2.68 -6.60
C TYR A 4 -9.52 -1.18 -6.82
N VAL A 5 -9.56 -0.42 -5.74
CA VAL A 5 -9.55 1.03 -5.79
C VAL A 5 -8.29 1.60 -5.14
N CYS A 6 -7.60 2.48 -5.86
CA CYS A 6 -6.40 3.14 -5.42
C CYS A 6 -6.70 4.57 -4.97
N SER A 7 -6.14 4.97 -3.84
CA SER A 7 -6.03 6.36 -3.42
C SER A 7 -4.57 6.67 -3.17
N TYR A 8 -4.09 7.83 -3.64
CA TYR A 8 -2.68 8.18 -3.49
C TYR A 8 -2.45 9.67 -3.33
N VAL A 9 -1.30 10.01 -2.76
CA VAL A 9 -0.77 11.35 -2.54
C VAL A 9 0.70 11.34 -2.92
N VAL A 10 1.11 12.26 -3.79
CA VAL A 10 2.53 12.64 -4.02
C VAL A 10 2.75 13.97 -3.32
N ARG A 11 3.84 14.13 -2.57
CA ARG A 11 4.06 15.35 -1.76
C ARG A 11 4.69 16.49 -2.54
N ASN A 12 5.59 16.21 -3.48
CA ASN A 12 6.34 17.25 -4.17
C ASN A 12 6.56 16.93 -5.66
N PRO A 13 5.84 17.59 -6.61
CA PRO A 13 4.75 18.54 -6.36
C PRO A 13 3.55 17.86 -5.69
N PHE A 14 2.78 18.63 -4.92
CA PHE A 14 1.61 18.08 -4.24
C PHE A 14 0.54 17.65 -5.25
N PHE A 15 0.12 16.40 -5.18
CA PHE A 15 -0.96 15.85 -5.99
C PHE A 15 -1.67 14.73 -5.23
N SER A 16 -2.99 14.65 -5.34
CA SER A 16 -3.74 13.56 -4.72
C SER A 16 -4.97 13.18 -5.53
N GLU A 17 -5.23 11.89 -5.62
CA GLU A 17 -6.49 11.35 -6.16
C GLU A 17 -6.99 10.22 -5.24
N LYS A 18 -8.31 9.94 -5.29
CA LYS A 18 -8.95 8.96 -4.42
C LYS A 18 -9.87 8.04 -5.21
N ARG A 19 -9.92 6.77 -4.78
CA ARG A 19 -10.83 5.72 -5.26
C ARG A 19 -10.86 5.56 -6.79
N ILE A 20 -9.68 5.52 -7.40
CA ILE A 20 -9.52 5.22 -8.82
C ILE A 20 -9.52 3.71 -9.00
N ASP A 21 -10.34 3.20 -9.91
CA ASP A 21 -10.28 1.80 -10.33
C ASP A 21 -8.88 1.47 -10.90
N VAL A 22 -8.18 0.56 -10.22
CA VAL A 22 -6.81 0.14 -10.52
C VAL A 22 -6.72 -0.51 -11.91
N LYS A 23 -7.74 -1.27 -12.31
CA LYS A 23 -7.77 -1.94 -13.61
C LYS A 23 -8.01 -0.94 -14.74
N LYS A 24 -8.83 0.09 -14.51
CA LYS A 24 -9.00 1.20 -15.48
C LYS A 24 -7.75 2.08 -15.57
N MET A 25 -7.06 2.30 -14.46
CA MET A 25 -5.79 3.04 -14.42
C MET A 25 -4.69 2.34 -15.22
N GLY A 26 -4.62 1.01 -15.11
CA GLY A 26 -3.60 0.19 -15.74
C GLY A 26 -2.24 0.24 -15.03
N TRP A 27 -1.47 -0.85 -15.16
CA TRP A 27 -0.18 -1.01 -14.48
C TRP A 27 0.83 0.10 -14.79
N GLY A 28 0.89 0.58 -16.04
CA GLY A 28 1.84 1.62 -16.43
C GLY A 28 1.67 2.91 -15.62
N LYS A 29 0.43 3.36 -15.42
CA LYS A 29 0.15 4.56 -14.61
C LYS A 29 0.36 4.28 -13.12
N LEU A 30 -0.09 3.13 -12.60
CA LEU A 30 0.12 2.75 -11.20
C LEU A 30 1.61 2.67 -10.82
N SER A 31 2.43 2.03 -11.65
CA SER A 31 3.87 1.90 -11.40
C SER A 31 4.59 3.24 -11.42
N ASN A 32 4.18 4.18 -12.28
CA ASN A 32 4.73 5.54 -12.26
C ASN A 32 4.34 6.28 -10.97
N ILE A 33 3.09 6.15 -10.50
CA ILE A 33 2.66 6.72 -9.22
C ILE A 33 3.51 6.19 -8.06
N ILE A 34 3.75 4.88 -8.01
CA ILE A 34 4.60 4.27 -6.96
C ILE A 34 6.02 4.84 -7.00
N LYS A 35 6.60 5.00 -8.20
CA LYS A 35 7.93 5.61 -8.37
C LYS A 35 7.97 7.07 -7.94
N ASP A 36 6.93 7.83 -8.26
CA ASP A 36 6.82 9.24 -7.86
C ASP A 36 6.70 9.35 -6.34
N ILE A 37 5.86 8.53 -5.70
CA ILE A 37 5.73 8.47 -4.25
C ILE A 37 7.05 8.08 -3.59
N PHE A 38 7.75 7.09 -4.16
CA PHE A 38 9.06 6.66 -3.66
C PHE A 38 10.10 7.79 -3.73
N SER A 39 10.09 8.56 -4.82
CA SER A 39 11.09 9.61 -5.06
C SER A 39 10.80 10.91 -4.31
N PHE A 40 9.52 11.24 -4.14
CA PHE A 40 9.09 12.55 -3.64
C PHE A 40 8.35 12.49 -2.30
N GLY A 41 8.20 11.29 -1.73
CA GLY A 41 7.40 11.04 -0.55
C GLY A 41 5.89 11.13 -0.83
N GLY A 42 5.11 10.55 0.07
CA GLY A 42 3.67 10.45 -0.10
C GLY A 42 3.09 9.15 0.41
N SER A 43 1.95 8.77 -0.13
CA SER A 43 1.32 7.50 0.20
C SER A 43 0.46 6.97 -0.93
N VAL A 44 0.30 5.66 -0.98
CA VAL A 44 -0.68 4.99 -1.83
C VAL A 44 -1.33 3.88 -1.01
N ILE A 45 -2.64 3.76 -1.15
CA ILE A 45 -3.42 2.67 -0.60
C ILE A 45 -4.29 2.05 -1.69
N ILE A 46 -4.28 0.72 -1.78
CA ILE A 46 -5.17 -0.06 -2.62
C ILE A 46 -6.12 -0.81 -1.69
N HIS A 47 -7.41 -0.62 -1.89
CA HIS A 47 -8.45 -1.41 -1.24
C HIS A 47 -9.01 -2.42 -2.23
N LYS A 48 -9.10 -3.68 -1.80
CA LYS A 48 -10.06 -4.64 -2.37
C LYS A 48 -11.39 -4.33 -1.70
N THR A 49 -12.40 -3.98 -2.49
CA THR A 49 -13.69 -3.55 -1.97
C THR A 49 -14.80 -4.34 -2.62
N ASP A 50 -15.79 -4.75 -1.83
CA ASP A 50 -17.08 -5.14 -2.38
C ASP A 50 -17.89 -3.88 -2.62
N ALA A 51 -18.19 -3.63 -3.89
CA ALA A 51 -18.96 -2.47 -4.30
C ALA A 51 -20.37 -2.90 -4.71
N ASP A 52 -21.36 -2.39 -4.00
CA ASP A 52 -22.77 -2.61 -4.31
C ASP A 52 -23.42 -1.31 -4.76
N TYR A 53 -24.01 -1.35 -5.94
CA TYR A 53 -24.77 -0.23 -6.48
C TYR A 53 -26.19 -0.28 -5.92
N SER A 54 -26.53 0.69 -5.09
CA SER A 54 -27.90 0.88 -4.61
C SER A 54 -28.66 1.72 -5.64
N GLU A 55 -29.60 1.10 -6.37
CA GLU A 55 -30.48 1.82 -7.31
C GLU A 55 -31.32 2.89 -6.60
N GLU A 56 -31.75 2.63 -5.36
CA GLU A 56 -32.56 3.57 -4.56
C GLU A 56 -31.82 4.87 -4.20
N SER A 57 -30.52 4.78 -3.92
CA SER A 57 -29.70 5.95 -3.54
C SER A 57 -28.89 6.52 -4.70
N GLY A 58 -28.80 5.82 -5.84
CA GLY A 58 -27.95 6.17 -6.97
C GLY A 58 -26.46 6.21 -6.62
N ARG A 59 -26.04 5.52 -5.55
CA ARG A 59 -24.67 5.54 -5.02
C ARG A 59 -24.06 4.13 -5.00
N LEU A 60 -22.76 4.08 -5.25
CA LEU A 60 -21.92 2.93 -4.95
C LEU A 60 -21.62 2.93 -3.45
N ALA A 61 -22.13 1.94 -2.74
CA ALA A 61 -21.62 1.55 -1.43
C ALA A 61 -20.33 0.75 -1.64
N TYR A 62 -19.39 0.90 -0.71
CA TYR A 62 -18.09 0.24 -0.77
C TYR A 62 -17.78 -0.28 0.62
N ASP A 63 -17.60 -1.59 0.71
CA ASP A 63 -17.13 -2.26 1.90
C ASP A 63 -15.69 -2.73 1.64
N ASP A 64 -14.72 -2.14 2.33
CA ASP A 64 -13.30 -2.47 2.16
C ASP A 64 -13.01 -3.80 2.86
N ILE A 65 -12.47 -4.76 2.10
CA ILE A 65 -12.15 -6.14 2.54
C ILE A 65 -10.68 -6.21 2.93
N ASP A 66 -9.81 -5.99 1.95
CA ASP A 66 -8.36 -5.99 2.12
C ASP A 66 -7.81 -4.59 1.84
N SER A 67 -6.72 -4.23 2.51
CA SER A 67 -5.99 -2.99 2.25
C SER A 67 -4.50 -3.24 2.14
N TYR A 68 -3.87 -2.57 1.18
CA TYR A 68 -2.43 -2.57 0.96
C TYR A 68 -1.96 -1.13 0.89
N SER A 69 -1.04 -0.74 1.77
CA SER A 69 -0.64 0.65 1.95
C SER A 69 0.87 0.78 1.86
N MET A 70 1.33 1.83 1.19
CA MET A 70 2.70 2.29 1.21
C MET A 70 2.72 3.75 1.64
N VAL A 71 3.55 4.07 2.63
CA VAL A 71 3.85 5.45 3.05
C VAL A 71 5.35 5.67 2.84
N CYS A 72 5.71 6.73 2.13
CA CYS A 72 7.09 7.01 1.80
C CYS A 72 7.53 8.38 2.31
N ASP A 73 8.73 8.40 2.88
CA ASP A 73 9.52 9.58 3.14
C ASP A 73 10.77 9.51 2.26
N SER A 74 10.95 10.51 1.39
CA SER A 74 12.06 10.54 0.42
C SER A 74 13.45 10.55 1.07
N ARG A 75 13.55 10.87 2.37
CA ARG A 75 14.82 10.88 3.12
C ARG A 75 15.23 9.48 3.57
N TYR A 76 14.26 8.59 3.83
CA TYR A 76 14.51 7.32 4.51
C TYR A 76 14.08 6.09 3.71
N GLY A 77 12.99 6.17 2.94
CA GLY A 77 12.40 5.06 2.23
C GLY A 77 10.90 4.93 2.48
N TYR A 78 10.38 3.72 2.40
CA TYR A 78 8.96 3.44 2.53
C TYR A 78 8.64 2.42 3.63
N LEU A 79 7.47 2.60 4.22
CA LEU A 79 6.76 1.61 5.00
C LEU A 79 5.75 0.96 4.07
N PHE A 80 5.63 -0.35 4.13
CA PHE A 80 4.57 -1.07 3.45
C PHE A 80 3.84 -1.93 4.47
N GLY A 81 2.52 -1.88 4.47
CA GLY A 81 1.70 -2.70 5.36
C GLY A 81 0.35 -3.01 4.75
N CYS A 82 -0.25 -4.08 5.24
CA CYS A 82 -1.52 -4.58 4.75
C CYS A 82 -2.42 -5.08 5.87
N SER A 83 -3.73 -4.99 5.64
CA SER A 83 -4.74 -5.68 6.44
C SER A 83 -5.48 -6.61 5.49
N ILE A 84 -5.48 -7.90 5.79
CA ILE A 84 -6.11 -8.93 4.96
C ILE A 84 -7.18 -9.61 5.82
N SER A 85 -8.44 -9.58 5.40
CA SER A 85 -9.55 -10.15 6.17
C SER A 85 -9.63 -11.67 6.01
N GLU A 86 -9.35 -12.18 4.81
CA GLU A 86 -9.37 -13.61 4.49
C GLU A 86 -7.94 -14.15 4.40
N ASN A 87 -7.37 -14.56 5.53
CA ASN A 87 -6.13 -15.34 5.52
C ASN A 87 -6.22 -16.46 6.56
N GLU A 88 -6.16 -17.72 6.11
CA GLU A 88 -6.12 -18.87 7.03
C GLU A 88 -4.85 -18.86 7.91
N GLU A 89 -3.79 -18.16 7.49
CA GLU A 89 -2.51 -18.12 8.17
C GLU A 89 -2.38 -17.01 9.22
N TYR A 90 -3.30 -16.03 9.27
CA TYR A 90 -3.21 -14.87 10.16
C TYR A 90 -4.57 -14.51 10.78
N PRO A 91 -4.62 -14.01 12.04
CA PRO A 91 -5.88 -13.59 12.65
C PRO A 91 -6.60 -12.52 11.83
N GLU A 92 -7.91 -12.68 11.66
CA GLU A 92 -8.77 -11.72 10.95
C GLU A 92 -8.56 -10.30 11.51
N GLY A 93 -8.32 -9.33 10.61
CA GLY A 93 -8.17 -7.92 10.95
C GLY A 93 -6.78 -7.52 11.48
N ILE A 94 -5.77 -8.39 11.43
CA ILE A 94 -4.40 -8.01 11.79
C ILE A 94 -3.76 -7.12 10.72
N TYR A 95 -3.08 -6.06 11.16
CA TYR A 95 -2.27 -5.21 10.29
C TYR A 95 -0.82 -5.70 10.30
N LEU A 96 -0.37 -6.20 9.16
CA LEU A 96 0.98 -6.71 8.94
C LEU A 96 1.87 -5.65 8.30
N ARG A 97 3.17 -5.69 8.60
CA ARG A 97 4.17 -4.76 8.06
C ARG A 97 5.31 -5.50 7.38
N LEU A 98 5.78 -4.96 6.27
CA LEU A 98 6.94 -5.48 5.55
C LEU A 98 8.23 -5.32 6.37
N VAL A 99 8.93 -6.42 6.60
CA VAL A 99 10.17 -6.42 7.38
C VAL A 99 11.38 -6.16 6.50
N ASN A 100 12.13 -5.10 6.82
CA ASN A 100 13.46 -4.84 6.27
C ASN A 100 14.52 -5.72 6.95
N ARG A 101 14.71 -6.93 6.42
CA ARG A 101 15.76 -7.86 6.86
C ARG A 101 17.19 -7.38 6.58
N LYS A 102 17.37 -6.31 5.81
CA LYS A 102 18.67 -5.71 5.47
C LYS A 102 19.05 -4.55 6.41
N ALA A 103 18.20 -4.19 7.37
CA ALA A 103 18.48 -3.12 8.32
C ALA A 103 19.72 -3.45 9.18
N LYS A 104 20.73 -2.57 9.16
CA LYS A 104 21.95 -2.75 9.97
C LYS A 104 21.66 -2.63 11.47
N ASN A 105 20.84 -1.65 11.83
CA ASN A 105 20.39 -1.38 13.20
C ASN A 105 18.85 -1.38 13.22
N PRO A 106 18.20 -2.55 13.41
CA PRO A 106 16.73 -2.67 13.33
C PRO A 106 15.95 -1.75 14.29
N GLU A 107 16.55 -1.39 15.41
CA GLU A 107 15.98 -0.55 16.47
C GLU A 107 16.21 0.96 16.26
N GLU A 108 16.97 1.36 15.24
CA GLU A 108 17.12 2.78 14.88
C GLU A 108 15.75 3.38 14.52
N VAL A 109 15.47 4.61 14.95
CA VAL A 109 14.18 5.27 14.75
C VAL A 109 14.31 6.36 13.69
N TYR A 110 13.43 6.31 12.68
CA TYR A 110 13.25 7.35 11.69
C TYR A 110 11.98 8.15 11.97
N ILE A 111 12.01 9.46 11.72
CA ILE A 111 10.88 10.37 11.94
C ILE A 111 10.30 10.77 10.59
N PHE A 112 9.21 10.14 10.18
CA PHE A 112 8.60 10.36 8.87
C PHE A 112 7.86 11.70 8.82
N GLU A 113 8.13 12.49 7.78
CA GLU A 113 7.32 13.66 7.45
C GLU A 113 5.94 13.20 6.91
N PRO A 114 4.91 14.06 6.90
CA PRO A 114 4.89 15.38 7.54
C PRO A 114 4.43 15.34 9.01
N HIS A 115 4.10 14.16 9.55
CA HIS A 115 3.45 14.03 10.86
C HIS A 115 4.39 13.67 12.01
N GLU A 116 5.69 13.62 11.74
CA GLU A 116 6.73 13.26 12.71
C GLU A 116 6.51 11.87 13.33
N ASP A 117 5.92 10.95 12.56
CA ASP A 117 5.67 9.59 13.02
C ASP A 117 7.00 8.84 13.17
N GLU A 118 7.21 8.24 14.34
CA GLU A 118 8.40 7.44 14.64
C GLU A 118 8.27 6.00 14.14
N TRP A 119 9.25 5.55 13.36
CA TRP A 119 9.28 4.20 12.81
C TRP A 119 10.63 3.53 13.01
N GLN A 120 10.61 2.29 13.50
CA GLN A 120 11.80 1.47 13.59
C GLN A 120 12.33 1.12 12.20
N ALA A 121 13.65 1.16 12.04
CA ALA A 121 14.36 0.87 10.79
C ALA A 121 14.06 -0.53 10.25
N LYS A 122 13.68 -1.47 11.12
CA LYS A 122 13.22 -2.81 10.73
C LYS A 122 11.96 -2.82 9.85
N TYR A 123 11.19 -1.72 9.79
CA TYR A 123 10.03 -1.57 8.91
C TYR A 123 10.27 -0.63 7.72
N VAL A 124 11.35 0.14 7.75
CA VAL A 124 11.67 1.12 6.71
C VAL A 124 12.48 0.45 5.61
N ASN A 125 11.90 0.35 4.42
CA ASN A 125 12.47 -0.30 3.25
C ASN A 125 12.94 0.73 2.21
N GLN A 126 14.01 0.40 1.47
CA GLN A 126 14.61 1.28 0.45
C GLN A 126 14.64 0.63 -0.95
N ASP A 127 14.02 -0.54 -1.09
CA ASP A 127 14.07 -1.37 -2.29
C ASP A 127 12.85 -1.10 -3.18
N LEU A 128 13.00 -0.18 -4.15
CA LEU A 128 11.91 0.17 -5.07
C LEU A 128 11.43 -1.03 -5.90
N GLU A 129 12.33 -1.93 -6.30
CA GLU A 129 11.97 -3.11 -7.07
C GLU A 129 11.09 -4.06 -6.25
N LEU A 130 11.37 -4.21 -4.95
CA LEU A 130 10.49 -4.93 -4.04
C LEU A 130 9.11 -4.26 -3.95
N ALA A 131 9.04 -2.95 -3.77
CA ALA A 131 7.75 -2.24 -3.74
C ALA A 131 6.95 -2.46 -5.04
N LEU A 132 7.60 -2.36 -6.20
CA LEU A 132 6.97 -2.61 -7.49
C LEU A 132 6.50 -4.06 -7.63
N LYS A 133 7.29 -5.05 -7.17
CA LYS A 133 6.87 -6.47 -7.14
C LYS A 133 5.60 -6.64 -6.31
N LEU A 134 5.56 -6.10 -5.09
CA LEU A 134 4.40 -6.21 -4.20
C LEU A 134 3.13 -5.60 -4.81
N PHE A 135 3.24 -4.39 -5.37
CA PHE A 135 2.11 -3.77 -6.06
C PHE A 135 1.72 -4.47 -7.35
N LYS A 136 2.67 -5.13 -8.03
CA LYS A 136 2.41 -5.93 -9.22
C LYS A 136 1.58 -7.16 -8.87
N ASP A 137 1.92 -7.87 -7.79
CA ASP A 137 1.13 -8.99 -7.27
C ASP A 137 -0.32 -8.56 -7.03
N ILE A 138 -0.51 -7.45 -6.29
CA ILE A 138 -1.84 -6.89 -5.99
C ILE A 138 -2.57 -6.48 -7.28
N TYR A 139 -1.87 -5.85 -8.22
CA TYR A 139 -2.46 -5.46 -9.50
C TYR A 139 -2.91 -6.66 -10.32
N GLU A 140 -2.13 -7.74 -10.40
CA GLU A 140 -2.43 -8.89 -11.26
C GLU A 140 -3.42 -9.85 -10.61
N HIS A 141 -3.21 -10.17 -9.34
CA HIS A 141 -3.89 -11.24 -8.62
C HIS A 141 -4.92 -10.71 -7.62
N GLY A 142 -4.90 -9.42 -7.29
CA GLY A 142 -5.76 -8.84 -6.26
C GLY A 142 -5.27 -9.08 -4.84
N GLU A 143 -4.15 -9.78 -4.67
CA GLU A 143 -3.55 -10.08 -3.38
C GLU A 143 -2.02 -10.22 -3.49
N LEU A 144 -1.35 -10.27 -2.34
CA LEU A 144 0.07 -10.60 -2.28
C LEU A 144 0.29 -12.09 -2.59
N SER A 145 1.34 -12.42 -3.33
CA SER A 145 1.74 -13.82 -3.51
C SER A 145 2.13 -14.47 -2.18
N PHE A 146 2.02 -15.80 -2.10
CA PHE A 146 2.43 -16.56 -0.92
C PHE A 146 3.88 -16.25 -0.49
N GLU A 147 4.80 -16.19 -1.46
CA GLU A 147 6.19 -15.82 -1.21
C GLU A 147 6.31 -14.42 -0.59
N SER A 148 5.58 -13.44 -1.15
CA SER A 148 5.54 -12.07 -0.64
C SER A 148 4.93 -11.97 0.76
N LYS A 149 4.01 -12.85 1.17
CA LYS A 149 3.44 -12.84 2.53
C LYS A 149 4.46 -13.23 3.60
N THR A 150 5.44 -14.08 3.28
CA THR A 150 6.45 -14.59 4.25
C THR A 150 7.44 -13.56 4.80
N ILE A 151 7.46 -12.35 4.24
CA ILE A 151 8.37 -11.27 4.63
C ILE A 151 7.68 -10.16 5.45
N PHE A 152 6.44 -10.42 5.89
CA PHE A 152 5.66 -9.54 6.74
C PHE A 152 5.62 -10.06 8.20
N GLU A 153 5.49 -9.15 9.16
CA GLU A 153 5.24 -9.44 10.58
C GLU A 153 4.11 -8.59 11.17
#